data_AF-A0A1W9SRD0-F1
#
_entry.id   AF-A0A1W9SRD0-F1
#
_cell.length_a   1.000
_cell.length_b   1.000
_cell.length_c   1.000
_cell.angle_alpha   90.00
_cell.angle_beta   90.00
_cell.angle_gamma   90.00
#
_symmetry.space_group_name_H-M   'P 1'
#
loop_
_entity.id
_entity.type
_entity.pdbx_description
1 polymer ?
#
loop_
_entity_poly.entity_id
_entity_poly.type
_entity_poly.pdbx_seq_one_letter_code
_entity_poly.pdbx_strand_id
1 'polypeptide(L)' 'MTVTYQTIINEINQIPVFYLQEAFQILHSFNEKIADKKANRNQILSLAGTWNDMSDKDFQDMINEIKSNRNEIFSKNIEL' A
#
# COMPACT_ATOMS: atom_id res chain seq x y z
N MET A 1 2.20 -8.88 31.85
CA MET A 1 2.17 -10.32 31.51
C MET A 1 2.79 -10.48 30.13
N THR A 2 3.81 -11.33 30.01
CA THR A 2 4.45 -11.60 28.72
C THR A 2 3.68 -12.72 28.03
N VAL A 3 3.05 -12.43 26.90
CA VAL A 3 2.32 -13.44 26.14
C VAL A 3 3.33 -14.31 25.39
N THR A 4 3.31 -15.62 25.64
CA THR A 4 4.17 -16.59 24.95
C THR A 4 3.38 -17.36 23.91
N TYR A 5 4.07 -17.95 22.93
CA TYR A 5 3.43 -18.78 21.90
C TYR A 5 2.63 -19.94 22.49
N GLN A 6 3.17 -20.56 23.55
CA GLN A 6 2.50 -21.65 24.26
C GLN A 6 1.21 -21.18 24.94
N THR A 7 1.22 -20.00 25.55
CA THR A 7 0.03 -19.41 26.18
C THR A 7 -1.07 -19.19 25.14
N ILE A 8 -0.73 -18.69 23.95
CA ILE A 8 -1.69 -18.46 22.87
C ILE A 8 -2.28 -19.78 22.36
N ILE A 9 -1.46 -20.80 22.12
CA ILE A 9 -1.95 -22.12 21.67
C ILE A 9 -2.93 -22.71 22.68
N ASN A 10 -2.61 -22.62 23.96
CA ASN A 10 -3.47 -23.13 25.02
C ASN A 10 -4.83 -22.42 25.03
N GLU A 11 -4.85 -21.09 24.86
CA GLU A 11 -6.10 -20.31 24.76
C GLU A 11 -6.93 -20.67 23.52
N ILE A 12 -6.29 -20.83 22.36
CA ILE A 12 -6.98 -21.24 21.12
C ILE A 12 -7.61 -22.63 21.27
N ASN A 13 -6.93 -23.56 21.94
CA ASN A 13 -7.45 -24.90 22.17
C ASN A 13 -8.65 -24.95 23.12
N GLN A 14 -8.89 -23.90 23.91
CA GLN A 14 -10.02 -23.79 24.83
C GLN A 14 -11.27 -23.21 24.16
N ILE A 15 -11.20 -22.78 22.89
CA ILE A 15 -12.31 -22.17 22.18
C ILE A 15 -13.44 -23.20 22.00
N PRO A 16 -14.67 -22.90 22.47
CA PRO A 16 -15.82 -23.78 22.27
C PRO A 16 -16.13 -23.96 20.78
N VAL A 17 -16.59 -25.17 20.40
CA VAL A 17 -16.85 -25.55 19.01
C VAL A 17 -17.72 -24.54 18.26
N PHE A 18 -18.71 -23.96 18.93
CA PHE A 18 -19.61 -22.94 18.37
C PHE A 18 -18.88 -21.69 17.85
N TYR A 19 -17.75 -21.30 18.47
CA TYR A 19 -16.97 -20.12 18.10
C TYR A 19 -15.81 -20.42 17.15
N LEU A 20 -15.58 -21.69 16.77
CA LEU A 20 -14.44 -22.06 15.92
C LEU A 20 -14.45 -21.36 14.56
N GLN A 21 -15.63 -21.18 13.97
CA GLN A 21 -15.76 -20.50 12.68
C GLN A 21 -15.37 -19.02 12.78
N GLU A 22 -15.82 -18.34 13.83
CA GLU A 22 -15.49 -16.94 14.08
C GLU A 22 -14.00 -16.77 14.40
N ALA A 23 -13.45 -17.65 15.23
CA ALA A 23 -12.02 -17.69 15.52
C ALA A 23 -11.19 -17.91 14.25
N PHE A 24 -11.61 -18.82 13.38
CA PHE A 24 -10.97 -19.05 12.09
C PHE A 24 -10.97 -17.78 11.22
N GLN A 25 -12.11 -17.10 11.08
CA GLN A 25 -12.20 -15.86 10.30
C GLN A 25 -11.27 -14.77 10.82
N ILE A 26 -11.21 -14.58 12.15
CA ILE A 26 -10.32 -13.60 12.77
C ILE A 26 -8.85 -13.94 12.49
N LEU A 27 -8.45 -15.18 12.75
CA LEU A 27 -7.07 -15.64 12.52
C LEU A 27 -6.69 -15.53 11.04
N HIS A 28 -7.61 -15.87 10.13
CA HIS A 28 -7.40 -15.76 8.69
C HIS A 28 -7.21 -14.31 8.25
N SER A 29 -8.00 -13.38 8.79
CA SER A 29 -7.90 -11.95 8.47
C SER A 29 -6.53 -11.34 8.79
N PHE A 30 -5.82 -11.87 9.79
CA PHE A 30 -4.46 -11.43 10.09
C PHE A 30 -3.47 -11.82 8.99
N ASN A 31 -3.64 -12.99 8.38
CA ASN A 31 -2.81 -13.43 7.27
C ASN A 31 -3.07 -12.62 5.99
N GLU A 32 -4.34 -12.31 5.70
CA GLU A 32 -4.72 -11.45 4.57
C GLU A 32 -4.11 -10.06 4.69
N LYS A 33 -4.22 -9.43 5.88
CA LYS A 33 -3.61 -8.11 6.13
C LYS A 33 -2.09 -8.09 5.96
N ILE A 34 -1.41 -9.19 6.25
CA ILE A 34 0.04 -9.32 6.01
C ILE A 34 0.33 -9.44 4.52
N ALA A 35 -0.45 -10.23 3.78
CA ALA A 35 -0.33 -10.37 2.33
C ALA A 35 -0.58 -9.03 1.63
N ASP A 36 -1.62 -8.29 2.01
CA ASP A 36 -1.96 -6.98 1.45
C ASP A 36 -0.86 -5.95 1.69
N LYS A 37 -0.29 -5.91 2.90
CA LYS A 37 0.85 -5.02 3.20
C LYS A 37 2.07 -5.34 2.34
N LYS A 38 2.33 -6.62 2.08
CA LYS A 38 3.45 -7.05 1.22
C LYS A 38 3.19 -6.69 -0.25
N ALA A 39 1.96 -6.90 -0.74
CA ALA A 39 1.55 -6.53 -2.09
C ALA A 39 1.65 -5.01 -2.30
N ASN A 40 1.15 -4.22 -1.37
CA ASN A 40 1.21 -2.75 -1.41
C ASN A 40 2.68 -2.26 -1.39
N ARG A 41 3.53 -2.84 -0.54
CA ARG A 41 4.97 -2.53 -0.55
C ARG A 41 5.61 -2.81 -1.90
N ASN A 42 5.30 -3.94 -2.53
CA ASN A 42 5.84 -4.28 -3.85
C ASN A 42 5.33 -3.32 -4.94
N GLN A 43 4.06 -2.91 -4.90
CA GLN A 43 3.50 -1.91 -5.81
C GLN A 43 4.19 -0.55 -5.63
N ILE A 44 4.38 -0.08 -4.40
CA ILE A 44 5.09 1.18 -4.12
C ILE A 44 6.54 1.11 -4.63
N LEU A 45 7.24 0.00 -4.36
CA LEU A 45 8.62 -0.18 -4.82
C LEU A 45 8.73 -0.34 -6.34
N SER A 46 7.69 -0.84 -7.02
CA SER A 46 7.65 -0.90 -8.49
C SER A 46 7.64 0.48 -9.15
N LEU A 47 7.17 1.50 -8.42
CA LEU A 47 7.18 2.90 -8.84
C LEU A 47 8.47 3.62 -8.43
N ALA A 48 9.31 3.00 -7.59
CA ALA A 48 10.58 3.57 -7.18
C ALA A 48 11.63 3.31 -8.27
N GLY A 49 12.11 4.36 -8.94
CA GLY A 49 13.12 4.25 -9.99
C GLY A 49 12.58 4.31 -11.42
N THR A 50 11.27 4.32 -11.63
CA THR A 50 10.65 4.50 -12.96
C THR A 50 11.08 5.80 -13.66
N TRP A 51 11.43 6.83 -12.88
CA TRP A 51 11.99 8.09 -13.36
C TRP A 51 13.46 7.96 -13.81
N ASN A 52 14.19 7.01 -13.24
CA ASN A 52 15.60 6.74 -13.54
C ASN A 52 15.74 5.76 -14.73
N ASP A 53 14.72 4.94 -14.97
CA ASP A 53 14.59 4.05 -16.13
C ASP A 53 14.01 4.78 -17.36
N MET A 54 13.48 5.99 -17.18
CA MET A 54 12.99 6.85 -18.27
C MET A 54 14.18 7.39 -19.07
N SER A 55 14.05 7.44 -20.40
CA SER A 55 15.10 8.04 -21.22
C SER A 55 15.23 9.53 -20.93
N ASP A 56 16.44 10.09 -21.02
CA ASP A 56 16.66 11.53 -20.81
C ASP A 56 15.74 12.38 -21.71
N LYS A 57 15.47 11.90 -22.93
CA LYS A 57 14.55 12.55 -23.86
C LYS A 57 13.12 12.61 -23.31
N ASP A 58 12.57 11.46 -22.92
CA ASP A 58 11.19 11.39 -22.41
C ASP A 58 11.05 12.19 -21.11
N PHE A 59 12.10 12.19 -20.28
CA PHE A 59 12.14 13.00 -19.07
C PHE A 59 12.11 14.50 -19.39
N GLN A 60 12.92 14.97 -20.35
CA GLN A 60 12.92 16.37 -20.77
C GLN A 60 11.60 16.78 -21.41
N ASP A 61 11.00 15.93 -22.24
CA ASP A 61 9.70 16.18 -22.89
C ASP A 61 8.60 16.34 -21.84
N MET A 62 8.54 15.45 -20.84
CA MET A 62 7.63 15.57 -19.70
C MET A 62 7.85 16.86 -18.89
N ILE A 63 9.10 17.23 -18.60
CA ILE A 63 9.41 18.47 -17.87
C ILE A 63 8.97 19.71 -18.66
N ASN A 64 9.12 19.70 -19.97
CA ASN A 64 8.70 20.80 -20.84
C ASN A 64 7.16 20.92 -20.88
N GLU A 65 6.45 19.80 -20.92
CA GLU A 65 4.99 19.79 -20.85
C GLU A 65 4.49 20.34 -19.50
N ILE A 66 5.07 19.90 -18.38
CA ILE A 66 4.74 20.39 -17.03
C ILE A 66 4.94 21.91 -16.94
N LYS A 67 6.05 22.43 -17.48
CA LYS A 67 6.34 23.86 -17.51
C LYS A 67 5.33 24.62 -18.38
N SER A 68 5.00 24.08 -19.55
CA SER A 68 4.02 24.68 -20.46
C SER A 68 2.64 24.76 -19.82
N ASN A 69 2.15 23.66 -19.25
CA ASN A 69 0.86 23.60 -18.57
C ASN A 69 0.80 24.53 -17.36
N ARG A 70 1.87 24.60 -16.57
CA ARG A 70 1.97 25.56 -15.46
C ARG A 70 1.83 26.99 -15.97
N ASN A 71 2.58 27.36 -17.00
CA ASN A 71 2.53 28.69 -17.57
C ASN A 71 1.14 28.99 -18.14
N GLU A 72 0.48 28.05 -18.80
CA GLU A 72 -0.89 28.25 -19.32
C GLU A 72 -1.91 28.49 -18.19
N ILE A 73 -1.85 27.70 -17.12
CA ILE A 73 -2.77 27.84 -15.98
C ILE A 73 -2.60 29.20 -15.30
N PHE A 74 -1.36 29.66 -15.10
CA PHE A 74 -1.07 30.92 -14.41
C PHE A 74 -1.07 32.15 -15.33
N SER A 75 -1.08 31.97 -16.67
CA SER A 75 -1.20 33.06 -17.64
C SER A 75 -2.64 33.34 -18.07
N LYS A 76 -3.58 32.44 -17.75
CA LYS A 76 -5.01 32.74 -17.86
C LYS A 76 -5.35 33.84 -16.86
N ASN A 77 -5.58 35.05 -17.38
CA ASN A 77 -6.29 36.09 -16.65
C ASN A 77 -7.69 35.55 -16.36
N ILE A 78 -7.90 35.10 -15.12
CA ILE A 78 -9.23 34.81 -14.62
C ILE A 78 -9.87 36.20 -14.40
N GLU A 79 -10.73 36.63 -15.33
CA GLU A 79 -11.64 37.74 -15.03
C GLU A 79 -12.59 37.24 -13.93
N LEU A 80 -12.40 37.76 -12.72
CA LEU A 80 -13.21 37.51 -11.53
C LEU A 80 -14.46 38.40 -11.52
#